data_AF-A0A7W1ZV18-F1
#
_entry.id   AF-A0A7W1ZV18-F1
#
_cell.length_a   1.000
_cell.length_b   1.000
_cell.length_c   1.000
_cell.angle_alpha   90.00
_cell.angle_beta   90.00
_cell.angle_gamma   90.00
#
_symmetry.space_group_name_H-M   'P 1'
#
loop_
_entity.id
_entity.type
_entity.pdbx_description
1 polymer ?
#
loop_
_entity_poly.entity_id
_entity_poly.type
_entity_poly.pdbx_seq_one_letter_code
_entity_poly.pdbx_strand_id
1 'polypeptide(L)'
;MTEIKKNIRWFVVFRILFGCLIALSPIRFFYYGWIDELYVVPSFHFTFSGFGWIKVLPPAGMYFLFSLMVICGISIALNKYYRLACAIFFLTFTYIELIDVTYYLN
;
A
#
# COMPACT_ATOMS: atom_id res chain seq x y z
N MET A 1 30.98 19.45 -11.50
CA MET A 1 30.58 18.11 -12.02
C MET A 1 30.30 17.09 -10.89
N THR A 2 31.08 17.10 -9.81
CA THR A 2 30.96 16.18 -8.65
C THR A 2 29.67 16.35 -7.85
N GLU A 3 29.25 17.58 -7.56
CA GLU A 3 28.02 17.87 -6.82
C GLU A 3 26.75 17.38 -7.53
N ILE A 4 26.68 17.55 -8.85
CA ILE A 4 25.52 17.09 -9.65
C ILE A 4 25.39 15.57 -9.63
N LYS A 5 26.51 14.82 -9.77
CA LYS A 5 26.52 13.35 -9.67
C LYS A 5 26.10 12.87 -8.28
N LYS A 6 26.50 13.57 -7.22
CA LYS A 6 26.13 13.26 -5.83
C LYS A 6 24.63 13.41 -5.62
N ASN A 7 24.02 14.49 -6.11
CA ASN A 7 22.57 14.73 -6.00
C ASN A 7 21.73 13.68 -6.74
N ILE A 8 22.15 13.28 -7.95
CA ILE A 8 21.48 12.22 -8.71
C ILE A 8 21.54 10.88 -7.95
N ARG A 9 22.69 10.54 -7.36
CA ARG A 9 22.85 9.31 -6.58
C ARG A 9 21.95 9.28 -5.35
N TRP A 10 21.83 10.40 -4.63
CA TRP A 10 20.92 10.51 -3.49
C TRP A 10 19.46 10.29 -3.88
N PHE A 11 19.03 10.84 -5.02
CA PHE A 11 17.67 10.67 -5.50
C PHE A 11 17.34 9.20 -5.83
N VAL A 12 18.29 8.49 -6.45
CA VAL A 12 18.15 7.06 -6.76
C VAL A 12 18.05 6.22 -5.49
N VAL A 13 18.94 6.46 -4.52
CA VAL A 13 18.91 5.75 -3.22
C VAL A 13 17.60 6.01 -2.48
N PHE A 14 17.16 7.26 -2.43
CA PHE A 14 15.88 7.63 -1.81
C PHE A 14 14.72 6.87 -2.45
N ARG A 15 14.65 6.79 -3.79
CA ARG A 15 13.58 6.09 -4.49
C ARG A 15 13.57 4.59 -4.18
N ILE A 16 14.73 3.95 -4.17
CA ILE A 16 14.84 2.51 -3.85
C ILE A 16 14.39 2.26 -2.41
N LEU A 17 14.91 3.03 -1.46
CA LEU A 17 14.52 2.93 -0.05
C LEU A 17 13.03 3.17 0.14
N PHE A 18 12.49 4.22 -0.48
CA PHE A 18 11.07 4.54 -0.43
C PHE A 18 10.21 3.41 -1.01
N GLY A 19 10.55 2.90 -2.20
CA GLY A 19 9.84 1.77 -2.83
C GLY A 19 9.85 0.51 -1.97
N CYS A 20 10.98 0.20 -1.33
CA CYS A 20 11.08 -0.90 -0.38
C CYS A 20 10.22 -0.65 0.87
N LEU A 21 10.29 0.55 1.46
CA LEU A 21 9.51 0.90 2.66
C LEU A 21 8.01 0.77 2.43
N ILE A 22 7.50 1.27 1.29
CA ILE A 22 6.07 1.18 0.98
C ILE A 22 5.63 -0.25 0.63
N ALA A 23 6.53 -1.11 0.13
CA ALA A 23 6.25 -2.52 -0.10
C ALA A 23 6.25 -3.34 1.21
N LEU A 24 7.05 -2.94 2.21
CA LEU A 24 7.10 -3.62 3.50
C LEU A 24 5.76 -3.56 4.25
N SER A 25 4.98 -2.49 4.08
CA SER A 25 3.66 -2.38 4.71
C SER A 25 2.73 -3.54 4.31
N PRO A 26 2.35 -3.74 3.02
CA PRO A 26 1.49 -4.85 2.62
C PRO A 26 2.12 -6.22 2.90
N ILE A 27 3.45 -6.38 2.79
CA ILE A 27 4.15 -7.64 3.15
C ILE A 27 3.93 -7.99 4.63
N ARG A 28 3.95 -6.99 5.52
CA ARG A 28 3.69 -7.18 6.95
C ARG A 28 2.27 -7.68 7.20
N PHE A 29 1.28 -7.17 6.47
CA PHE A 29 -0.11 -7.64 6.57
C PHE A 29 -0.25 -9.12 6.17
N PHE A 30 0.47 -9.55 5.12
CA PHE A 30 0.56 -10.97 4.78
C PHE A 30 1.23 -11.80 5.87
N TYR A 31 2.36 -11.32 6.40
CA TYR A 31 3.16 -12.07 7.38
C TYR A 31 2.40 -12.34 8.67
N TYR A 32 1.63 -11.38 9.16
CA TYR A 32 0.83 -11.54 10.38
C TYR A 32 -0.57 -12.11 10.15
N GLY A 33 -0.96 -12.41 8.90
CA GLY A 33 -2.32 -12.89 8.60
C GLY A 33 -3.41 -11.83 8.83
N TRP A 34 -3.02 -10.56 8.97
CA TRP A 34 -3.92 -9.45 9.25
C TRP A 34 -4.95 -9.22 8.15
N ILE A 35 -4.68 -9.67 6.92
CA ILE A 35 -5.66 -9.57 5.83
C ILE A 35 -6.94 -10.33 6.22
N ASP A 36 -6.81 -11.53 6.77
CA ASP A 36 -7.99 -12.30 7.17
C ASP A 36 -8.59 -11.77 8.47
N GLU A 37 -7.76 -11.52 9.49
CA GLU A 37 -8.23 -11.07 10.80
C GLU A 37 -8.95 -9.72 10.75
N LEU A 38 -8.44 -8.78 9.94
CA LEU A 38 -8.94 -7.41 9.89
C LEU A 38 -10.01 -7.20 8.84
N TYR A 39 -10.00 -7.96 7.73
CA TYR A 39 -10.91 -7.68 6.60
C TYR A 39 -11.86 -8.84 6.27
N VAL A 40 -11.50 -10.09 6.56
CA VAL A 40 -12.30 -11.27 6.16
C VAL A 40 -13.19 -11.77 7.29
N VAL A 41 -12.68 -11.85 8.51
CA VAL A 41 -13.40 -12.36 9.69
C VAL A 41 -14.48 -11.39 10.20
N PRO A 42 -14.27 -10.07 10.26
CA PRO A 42 -15.26 -9.17 10.84
C PRO A 42 -16.50 -9.09 9.97
N SER A 43 -17.65 -9.44 10.53
CA SER A 43 -18.95 -9.34 9.84
C SER A 43 -19.47 -7.90 9.74
N PHE A 44 -18.87 -6.95 10.48
CA PHE A 44 -19.20 -5.55 10.46
C PHE A 44 -17.93 -4.70 10.37
N HIS A 45 -17.82 -3.93 9.29
CA HIS A 45 -16.75 -2.96 9.09
C HIS A 45 -17.31 -1.57 9.35
N PHE A 46 -16.76 -0.85 10.33
CA PHE A 46 -17.08 0.57 10.52
C PHE A 46 -16.37 1.34 9.41
N THR A 47 -17.13 1.79 8.42
CA THR A 47 -16.64 2.70 7.38
C THR A 47 -16.57 4.13 7.89
N PHE A 48 -15.67 4.94 7.33
CA PHE A 48 -15.56 6.36 7.68
C PHE A 48 -16.91 7.07 7.45
N SER A 49 -17.28 7.99 8.35
CA SER A 49 -18.58 8.70 8.24
C SER A 49 -18.62 9.53 6.95
N GLY A 50 -19.49 9.15 6.01
CA GLY A 50 -19.53 9.69 4.64
C GLY A 50 -19.01 8.75 3.54
N PHE A 51 -18.36 7.64 3.89
CA PHE A 51 -17.83 6.63 2.97
C PHE A 51 -18.49 5.25 3.12
N GLY A 52 -19.67 5.17 3.74
CA GLY A 52 -20.42 3.91 3.93
C GLY A 52 -20.86 3.19 2.65
N TRP A 53 -20.68 3.80 1.49
CA TRP A 53 -20.85 3.17 0.19
C TRP A 53 -19.69 2.24 -0.22
N ILE A 54 -18.51 2.37 0.40
CA ILE A 54 -17.31 1.61 0.07
C ILE A 54 -17.28 0.44 1.03
N LYS A 55 -17.67 -0.71 0.50
CA LYS A 55 -17.64 -1.97 1.25
C LYS A 55 -16.31 -2.65 1.06
N VAL A 56 -15.92 -3.41 2.07
CA VAL A 56 -14.79 -4.33 1.99
C VAL A 56 -15.05 -5.32 0.87
N LEU A 57 -14.07 -5.47 -0.02
CA LEU A 57 -14.14 -6.44 -1.11
C LEU A 57 -14.15 -7.87 -0.56
N PRO A 58 -14.62 -8.87 -1.33
CA PRO A 58 -14.47 -10.27 -0.97
C PRO A 58 -13.00 -10.61 -0.64
N PRO A 59 -12.73 -11.66 0.13
CA PRO A 59 -11.38 -12.01 0.58
C PRO A 59 -10.36 -12.03 -0.56
N ALA A 60 -10.70 -12.66 -1.69
CA ALA A 60 -9.86 -12.71 -2.87
C ALA A 60 -9.50 -11.32 -3.44
N GLY A 61 -10.43 -10.36 -3.36
CA GLY A 61 -10.21 -8.98 -3.77
C GLY A 61 -9.25 -8.24 -2.84
N MET A 62 -9.34 -8.46 -1.53
CA MET A 62 -8.41 -7.87 -0.56
C MET A 62 -7.00 -8.43 -0.76
N TYR A 63 -6.85 -9.75 -0.89
CA TYR A 63 -5.57 -10.39 -1.22
C TYR A 63 -4.97 -9.87 -2.54
N PHE A 64 -5.80 -9.63 -3.55
CA PHE A 64 -5.37 -9.03 -4.81
C PHE A 64 -4.86 -7.61 -4.64
N LEU A 65 -5.57 -6.74 -3.89
CA LEU A 65 -5.17 -5.35 -3.63
C LEU A 65 -3.84 -5.28 -2.88
N PHE A 66 -3.67 -6.06 -1.81
CA PHE A 66 -2.40 -6.11 -1.07
C PHE A 66 -1.25 -6.63 -1.94
N SER A 67 -1.48 -7.67 -2.75
CA SER A 67 -0.48 -8.17 -3.71
C SER A 67 -0.10 -7.11 -4.75
N LEU A 68 -1.08 -6.37 -5.26
CA LEU A 68 -0.87 -5.28 -6.20
C LEU A 68 -0.02 -4.16 -5.58
N MET A 69 -0.24 -3.81 -4.32
CA MET A 69 0.59 -2.83 -3.60
C MET A 69 2.05 -3.28 -3.48
N VAL A 70 2.31 -4.56 -3.19
CA VAL A 70 3.69 -5.10 -3.15
C VAL A 70 4.35 -4.94 -4.52
N ILE A 71 3.66 -5.35 -5.60
CA ILE A 71 4.17 -5.25 -6.97
C ILE A 71 4.44 -3.80 -7.35
N CYS A 72 3.56 -2.87 -6.98
CA CYS A 72 3.75 -1.44 -7.21
C CYS A 72 4.95 -0.89 -6.44
N GLY A 73 5.13 -1.24 -5.17
CA GLY A 73 6.28 -0.81 -4.37
C GLY A 73 7.62 -1.30 -4.95
N ILE A 74 7.68 -2.57 -5.37
CA ILE A 74 8.85 -3.13 -6.07
C ILE A 74 9.08 -2.41 -7.42
N SER A 75 8.01 -2.14 -8.18
CA SER A 75 8.11 -1.42 -9.46
C SER A 75 8.64 0.01 -9.28
N ILE A 76 8.26 0.69 -8.20
CA ILE A 76 8.77 2.01 -7.82
C ILE A 76 10.26 1.93 -7.46
N ALA A 77 10.69 0.92 -6.70
CA ALA A 77 12.09 0.69 -6.36
C ALA A 77 12.94 0.42 -7.61
N LEU A 78 12.43 -0.39 -8.55
CA LEU A 78 13.08 -0.72 -9.82
C LEU A 78 12.96 0.38 -10.90
N ASN A 79 12.26 1.48 -10.60
CA ASN A 79 11.96 2.57 -11.53
C ASN A 79 11.26 2.12 -12.84
N LYS A 80 10.57 0.98 -12.82
CA LYS A 80 9.83 0.44 -13.96
C LYS A 80 8.37 0.90 -13.86
N TYR A 81 7.87 1.58 -14.89
CA TYR A 81 6.50 2.15 -14.89
C TYR A 81 6.16 2.98 -13.64
N TYR A 82 7.13 3.70 -13.09
CA TYR A 82 7.03 4.33 -11.77
C TYR A 82 5.81 5.26 -11.61
N ARG A 83 5.44 6.01 -12.66
CA ARG A 83 4.27 6.91 -12.63
C ARG A 83 2.98 6.15 -12.42
N LEU A 84 2.81 5.05 -13.15
CA LEU A 84 1.63 4.20 -13.06
C LEU A 84 1.61 3.46 -11.72
N ALA A 85 2.76 2.91 -11.31
CA ALA A 85 2.89 2.22 -10.03
C ALA A 85 2.58 3.14 -8.83
N CYS A 86 3.03 4.39 -8.84
CA CYS A 86 2.66 5.36 -7.80
C CYS A 86 1.16 5.66 -7.78
N ALA A 87 0.53 5.85 -8.93
CA ALA A 87 -0.90 6.15 -9.01
C ALA A 87 -1.75 4.97 -8.51
N ILE A 88 -1.43 3.75 -8.93
CA ILE A 88 -2.12 2.54 -8.48
C ILE A 88 -1.89 2.34 -6.98
N PHE A 89 -0.64 2.43 -6.51
CA PHE A 89 -0.34 2.30 -5.08
C PHE A 89 -1.12 3.31 -4.25
N PHE A 90 -1.16 4.58 -4.68
CA PHE A 90 -1.90 5.63 -3.99
C PHE A 90 -3.39 5.32 -3.93
N LEU A 91 -4.02 4.94 -5.05
CA LEU A 91 -5.44 4.59 -5.08
C LEU A 91 -5.77 3.39 -4.20
N THR A 92 -4.97 2.32 -4.27
CA THR A 92 -5.19 1.12 -3.45
C THR A 92 -4.95 1.40 -1.97
N PHE A 93 -3.91 2.15 -1.62
CA PHE A 93 -3.63 2.57 -0.26
C PHE A 93 -4.79 3.41 0.31
N THR A 94 -5.22 4.44 -0.42
CA THR A 94 -6.36 5.27 0.00
C THR A 94 -7.64 4.47 0.15
N TYR A 95 -7.90 3.49 -0.73
CA TYR A 95 -9.05 2.60 -0.58
C TYR A 95 -9.00 1.81 0.74
N ILE A 96 -7.85 1.21 1.06
CA ILE A 96 -7.68 0.40 2.28
C ILE A 96 -7.82 1.27 3.55
N GLU A 97 -7.22 2.46 3.56
CA GLU A 97 -7.34 3.38 4.69
C GLU A 97 -8.78 3.90 4.88
N LEU A 98 -9.55 4.07 3.80
CA LEU A 98 -10.94 4.52 3.88
C LEU A 98 -11.90 3.47 4.46
N ILE A 99 -11.58 2.18 4.28
CA ILE A 99 -12.39 1.07 4.82
C ILE A 99 -12.00 0.69 6.26
N ASP A 100 -10.80 1.07 6.73
CA ASP A 100 -10.27 0.66 8.02
C ASP A 100 -10.36 1.79 9.07
N VAL A 101 -11.50 1.89 9.75
CA VAL A 101 -11.69 2.84 10.87
C VAL A 101 -11.36 2.20 12.23
N THR A 102 -11.30 0.86 12.30
CA THR A 102 -11.46 0.16 13.59
C THR A 102 -10.16 -0.02 14.37
N TYR A 103 -9.00 -0.01 13.71
CA TYR A 103 -7.72 -0.23 14.40
C TYR A 103 -6.95 1.03 14.78
N TYR A 104 -7.40 2.22 14.36
CA TYR A 104 -6.69 3.47 14.63
C TYR A 104 -6.89 4.02 16.07
N LEU A 105 -7.65 3.33 16.92
CA LEU A 105 -8.07 3.78 18.27
C LEU A 105 -7.68 2.84 19.43
N ASN A 106 -6.67 1.99 19.28
CA ASN A 106 -6.06 1.24 20.40
C ASN A 106 -4.58 1.59 20.58
#